data_AF-A0A957QKW9-F1
#
_entry.id   AF-A0A957QKW9-F1
#
_cell.length_a   1.000
_cell.length_b   1.000
_cell.length_c   1.000
_cell.angle_alpha   90.00
_cell.angle_beta   90.00
_cell.angle_gamma   90.00
#
_symmetry.space_group_name_H-M   'P 1'
#
loop_
_entity.id
_entity.type
_entity.pdbx_description
1 polymer ?
#
loop_
_entity_poly.entity_id
_entity_poly.type
_entity_poly.pdbx_seq_one_letter_code
_entity_poly.pdbx_strand_id
1 'polypeptide(L)'
;MHEQFNAAIKNAKSKPAEAALYHSQYGFWLGRQGDWRAAADQLAAAANLAEAAGEEALVAEYRYAEALALQQAPRSKGKAQAALRQA
;
A
#
# COMPACT_ATOMS: atom_id res chain seq x y z
N MET A 1 -2.42 0.73 -16.88
CA MET A 1 -1.48 1.26 -15.86
C MET A 1 -1.06 0.17 -14.86
N HIS A 2 -2.00 -0.59 -14.28
CA HIS A 2 -1.72 -1.72 -13.35
C HIS A 2 -0.64 -2.70 -13.88
N GLU A 3 -0.73 -3.14 -15.13
CA GLU A 3 0.26 -4.08 -15.71
C GLU A 3 1.67 -3.49 -15.84
N GLN A 4 1.79 -2.17 -16.05
CA GLN A 4 3.08 -1.49 -16.14
C GLN A 4 3.77 -1.46 -14.77
N PHE A 5 3.02 -1.26 -13.68
CA PHE A 5 3.56 -1.35 -12.32
C PHE A 5 4.01 -2.77 -11.99
N ASN A 6 3.21 -3.79 -12.31
CA ASN A 6 3.59 -5.18 -12.06
C ASN A 6 4.85 -5.61 -12.82
N ALA A 7 5.00 -5.16 -14.07
CA ALA A 7 6.20 -5.40 -14.86
C ALA A 7 7.43 -4.67 -14.28
N ALA A 8 7.27 -3.40 -13.87
CA ALA A 8 8.33 -2.61 -13.26
C ALA A 8 8.78 -3.19 -11.91
N ILE A 9 7.85 -3.59 -11.05
CA ILE A 9 8.12 -4.27 -9.77
C ILE A 9 8.88 -5.58 -9.99
N LYS A 10 8.47 -6.38 -11.00
CA LYS A 10 9.16 -7.63 -11.34
C LYS A 10 10.59 -7.40 -11.80
N ASN A 11 10.84 -6.33 -12.57
CA ASN A 11 12.18 -5.96 -13.05
C ASN A 11 13.05 -5.31 -11.97
N ALA A 12 12.45 -4.61 -11.00
CA ALA A 12 13.13 -3.95 -9.91
C ALA A 12 13.46 -4.89 -8.72
N LYS A 13 13.21 -6.20 -8.81
CA LYS A 13 13.49 -7.17 -7.72
C LYS A 13 14.95 -7.19 -7.25
N SER A 14 15.89 -6.76 -8.09
CA SER A 14 17.32 -6.63 -7.73
C SER A 14 17.69 -5.25 -7.17
N LYS A 15 16.74 -4.31 -7.11
CA LYS A 15 16.94 -2.91 -6.71
C LYS A 15 15.80 -2.44 -5.79
N PRO A 16 15.93 -2.63 -4.47
CA PRO A 16 14.85 -2.38 -3.53
C PRO A 16 14.34 -0.92 -3.54
N ALA A 17 15.22 0.07 -3.72
CA ALA A 17 14.82 1.48 -3.80
C ALA A 17 13.94 1.79 -5.03
N GLU A 18 14.27 1.26 -6.22
CA GLU A 18 13.44 1.42 -7.42
C GLU A 18 12.08 0.74 -7.24
N ALA A 19 12.05 -0.47 -6.68
CA ALA A 19 10.81 -1.18 -6.41
C ALA A 19 9.92 -0.42 -5.40
N ALA A 20 10.51 0.18 -4.36
CA ALA A 20 9.79 0.99 -3.38
C ALA A 20 9.06 2.18 -4.04
N LEU A 21 9.74 2.89 -4.95
CA LEU A 21 9.15 4.00 -5.71
C LEU A 21 7.98 3.56 -6.60
N TYR A 22 8.05 2.36 -7.20
CA TYR A 22 6.94 1.86 -8.01
C TYR A 22 5.73 1.48 -7.16
N HIS A 23 5.95 0.80 -6.04
CA HIS A 23 4.89 0.45 -5.10
C HIS A 23 4.21 1.71 -4.52
N SER A 24 4.97 2.74 -4.15
CA SER A 24 4.37 3.98 -3.60
C SER A 24 3.55 4.73 -4.63
N GLN A 25 4.06 4.91 -5.86
CA GLN A 25 3.32 5.53 -6.95
C GLN A 25 2.03 4.77 -7.28
N TYR A 26 2.09 3.44 -7.27
CA TYR A 26 0.93 2.61 -7.52
C TYR A 26 -0.11 2.73 -6.38
N GLY A 27 0.34 2.74 -5.12
CA GLY A 27 -0.49 2.99 -3.96
C GLY A 27 -1.20 4.34 -4.01
N PHE A 28 -0.49 5.42 -4.34
CA PHE A 28 -1.11 6.74 -4.52
C PHE A 28 -2.09 6.79 -5.69
N TRP A 29 -1.84 6.05 -6.77
CA TRP A 29 -2.78 5.94 -7.87
C TRP A 29 -4.06 5.21 -7.44
N LEU A 30 -3.96 4.08 -6.74
CA LEU A 30 -5.10 3.34 -6.20
C LEU A 30 -5.93 4.18 -5.23
N GLY A 31 -5.27 4.95 -4.36
CA GLY A 31 -5.95 5.90 -3.48
C GLY A 31 -6.76 6.93 -4.26
N ARG A 32 -6.18 7.50 -5.33
CA ARG A 32 -6.92 8.41 -6.23
C ARG A 32 -8.13 7.75 -6.92
N GLN A 33 -8.14 6.42 -7.08
CA GLN A 33 -9.30 5.67 -7.58
C GLN A 33 -10.31 5.32 -6.49
N GLY A 34 -10.02 5.62 -5.22
CA GLY A 34 -10.83 5.25 -4.06
C GLY A 34 -10.61 3.83 -3.55
N ASP A 35 -9.66 3.08 -4.13
CA ASP A 35 -9.27 1.75 -3.64
C ASP A 35 -8.22 1.89 -2.52
N TRP A 36 -8.67 2.45 -1.41
CA TRP A 36 -7.83 2.80 -0.27
C TRP A 36 -7.22 1.58 0.43
N ARG A 37 -7.86 0.41 0.33
CA ARG A 37 -7.33 -0.83 0.92
C ARG A 37 -6.16 -1.35 0.10
N ALA A 38 -6.33 -1.45 -1.22
CA ALA A 38 -5.22 -1.82 -2.09
C ALA A 38 -4.10 -0.77 -2.07
N ALA A 39 -4.44 0.51 -1.94
CA ALA A 39 -3.46 1.59 -1.77
C ALA A 39 -2.57 1.38 -0.54
N ALA A 40 -3.17 1.05 0.61
CA ALA A 40 -2.43 0.75 1.84
C ALA A 40 -1.49 -0.45 1.66
N ASP A 41 -1.95 -1.53 1.02
CA ASP A 41 -1.13 -2.73 0.77
C ASP A 41 0.10 -2.40 -0.10
N GLN A 42 -0.06 -1.55 -1.11
CA GLN A 42 1.07 -1.10 -1.94
C GLN A 42 2.04 -0.18 -1.17
N LEU A 43 1.52 0.73 -0.33
CA LEU A 43 2.35 1.62 0.49
C LEU A 43 3.12 0.85 1.57
N ALA A 44 2.53 -0.21 2.14
CA ALA A 44 3.22 -1.12 3.05
C ALA A 44 4.38 -1.85 2.35
N ALA A 45 4.16 -2.33 1.12
CA ALA A 45 5.23 -2.94 0.31
C ALA A 45 6.36 -1.94 0.00
N ALA A 46 6.02 -0.69 -0.32
CA ALA A 46 6.99 0.37 -0.53
C ALA A 46 7.84 0.63 0.72
N ALA A 47 7.22 0.68 1.91
CA ALA A 47 7.92 0.86 3.18
C ALA A 47 8.92 -0.27 3.46
N ASN A 48 8.51 -1.53 3.28
CA ASN A 48 9.41 -2.68 3.50
C ASN A 48 10.61 -2.67 2.54
N LEU A 49 10.40 -2.24 1.30
CA LEU A 49 11.46 -2.15 0.30
C LEU A 49 12.41 -0.98 0.57
N ALA A 50 11.89 0.16 1.05
CA ALA A 50 12.71 1.29 1.48
C ALA A 50 13.57 0.91 2.70
N GLU A 51 13.01 0.18 3.66
CA GLU A 51 13.74 -0.35 4.82
C GLU A 51 14.87 -1.30 4.37
N ALA A 52 14.58 -2.22 3.44
CA ALA A 52 15.58 -3.10 2.85
C ALA A 52 16.68 -2.36 2.05
N ALA A 53 16.39 -1.15 1.57
CA ALA A 53 17.35 -0.27 0.91
C ALA A 53 18.12 0.66 1.87
N GLY A 54 17.75 0.72 3.16
CA GLY A 54 18.32 1.66 4.13
C GLY A 54 17.78 3.10 4.01
N GLU A 55 16.64 3.29 3.34
CA GLU A 55 16.03 4.59 3.08
C GLU A 55 15.03 4.98 4.19
N GLU A 56 15.53 5.19 5.42
CA GLU A 56 14.70 5.44 6.62
C GLU A 56 13.70 6.60 6.47
N ALA A 57 14.08 7.66 5.75
CA ALA A 57 13.19 8.79 5.48
C ALA A 57 11.96 8.37 4.65
N LEU A 58 12.16 7.50 3.67
CA LEU A 58 11.07 6.97 2.84
C LEU A 58 10.22 5.95 3.60
N VAL A 59 10.80 5.19 4.54
CA VAL A 59 10.02 4.30 5.42
C VAL A 59 8.97 5.09 6.18
N ALA A 60 9.38 6.17 6.85
CA ALA A 60 8.45 7.00 7.62
C ALA A 60 7.36 7.61 6.74
N GLU A 61 7.73 8.11 5.56
CA GLU A 61 6.78 8.68 4.59
C GLU A 61 5.74 7.65 4.13
N TYR A 62 6.18 6.45 3.72
CA TYR A 62 5.29 5.41 3.22
C TYR A 62 4.41 4.82 4.31
N ARG A 63 4.92 4.68 5.54
CA ARG A 63 4.10 4.26 6.70
C ARG A 63 3.04 5.29 7.07
N TYR A 64 3.37 6.58 6.98
CA TYR A 64 2.39 7.63 7.19
C TYR A 64 1.29 7.59 6.12
N ALA A 65 1.67 7.45 4.84
CA ALA A 65 0.72 7.32 3.74
C ALA A 65 -0.14 6.05 3.84
N GLU A 66 0.43 4.91 4.24
CA GLU A 66 -0.29 3.67 4.55
C GLU A 66 -1.38 3.92 5.60
N ALA A 67 -1.02 4.58 6.71
CA ALA A 67 -1.96 4.88 7.79
C ALA A 67 -3.10 5.80 7.32
N LEU A 68 -2.80 6.80 6.48
CA LEU A 68 -3.82 7.66 5.88
C LEU A 68 -4.76 6.87 4.96
N ALA A 69 -4.22 6.00 4.11
CA ALA A 69 -5.02 5.15 3.24
C ALA A 69 -5.93 4.21 4.06
N LEU A 70 -5.44 3.64 5.15
CA LEU A 70 -6.24 2.82 6.07
C LEU A 70 -7.37 3.60 6.76
N GLN A 71 -7.18 4.88 7.07
CA GLN A 71 -8.24 5.73 7.63
C GLN A 71 -9.36 6.01 6.63
N GLN A 72 -9.01 6.13 5.34
CA GLN A 72 -9.95 6.40 4.26
C GLN A 72 -10.62 5.13 3.73
N ALA A 73 -10.00 3.97 3.95
CA ALA A 73 -10.62 2.69 3.63
C ALA A 73 -11.93 2.55 4.41
N PRO A 74 -13.05 2.28 3.74
CA PRO A 74 -14.31 2.04 4.43
C PRO A 74 -14.08 0.97 5.49
N ARG A 75 -14.54 1.21 6.72
CA ARG A 75 -14.50 0.23 7.81
C ARG A 75 -15.41 -0.95 7.46
N SER A 76 -15.01 -1.81 6.52
CA SER A 76 -15.69 -3.07 6.25
C SER A 76 -15.30 -4.09 7.33
N LYS A 77 -15.72 -3.81 8.56
CA LYS A 77 -15.97 -4.83 9.59
C LYS A 77 -17.34 -4.53 10.19
N GLY A 78 -18.39 -4.77 9.40
CA GLY A 78 -19.78 -4.55 9.81
C GLY A 78 -20.80 -5.60 9.35
N LYS A 79 -20.41 -6.60 8.54
CA LYS A 79 -21.33 -7.70 8.18
C LYS A 79 -21.06 -9.05 8.86
N ALA A 80 -20.00 -9.16 9.66
CA ALA A 80 -19.73 -10.36 10.47
C ALA A 80 -20.01 -10.16 11.97
N GLN A 81 -20.08 -8.93 12.47
CA GLN A 81 -20.28 -8.66 13.91
C GLN A 81 -21.72 -8.24 14.27
N ALA A 82 -22.58 -8.00 13.28
CA ALA A 82 -24.01 -7.76 13.49
C ALA A 82 -24.84 -9.06 13.50
N ALA A 83 -24.32 -10.18 12.96
CA ALA A 83 -25.03 -11.46 12.90
C ALA A 83 -24.89 -12.31 14.17
N LEU A 84 -23.98 -11.98 15.08
CA LEU A 84 -23.71 -12.73 16.32
C LEU A 84 -24.32 -12.10 17.58
N ARG A 85 -25.16 -11.06 17.44
CA ARG A 85 -25.90 -10.44 18.57
C ARG A 85 -27.41 -10.69 18.53
N GLN A 86 -27.90 -11.53 17.62
CA GLN A 86 -29.30 -11.93 17.52
C GLN A 86 -29.53 -13.45 17.45
N ALA A 87 -28.53 -14.26 17.82
CA ALA A 87 -28.69 -15.70 18.01
C ALA A 87 -28.66 -16.04 19.50
#